data_AF-A0A377X8A2-F1
#
_entry.id   AF-A0A377X8A2-F1
#
_cell.length_a   1.000
_cell.length_b   1.000
_cell.length_c   1.000
_cell.angle_alpha   90.00
_cell.angle_beta   90.00
_cell.angle_gamma   90.00
#
_symmetry.space_group_name_H-M   'P 1'
#
loop_
_entity.id
_entity.type
_entity.pdbx_description
1 polymer ?
#
loop_
_entity_poly.entity_id
_entity_poly.type
_entity_poly.pdbx_seq_one_letter_code
_entity_poly.pdbx_strand_id
1 'polypeptide(L)' 'MNVMRLNFSHGDYAEHGLRIQNLRNVMSKTGKKAAILLDTKGPEIRTIKLEGGQRRLPESRPDLHLHYR' A
#
# COMPACT_ATOMS: atom_id res chain seq x y z
N MET A 1 -4.48 4.80 21.30
CA MET A 1 -4.81 4.42 19.91
C MET A 1 -6.32 4.35 19.79
N ASN A 2 -6.91 5.18 18.92
CA ASN A 2 -8.37 5.27 18.74
C ASN A 2 -8.85 4.56 17.47
N VAL A 3 -7.95 4.37 16.49
CA VAL A 3 -8.24 3.69 15.23
C VAL A 3 -7.05 2.82 14.85
N MET A 4 -7.30 1.59 14.41
CA MET A 4 -6.31 0.72 13.77
C MET A 4 -6.54 0.72 12.26
N ARG A 5 -5.57 1.23 11.50
CA ARG A 5 -5.60 1.21 10.02
C ARG A 5 -5.02 -0.11 9.51
N LEU A 6 -5.79 -0.82 8.69
CA LEU A 6 -5.35 -1.99 7.94
C LEU A 6 -5.14 -1.58 6.48
N ASN A 7 -3.87 -1.52 6.05
CA ASN A 7 -3.52 -1.19 4.67
C ASN A 7 -3.55 -2.45 3.81
N PHE A 8 -4.54 -2.56 2.92
CA PHE A 8 -4.76 -3.71 2.03
C PHE A 8 -3.87 -3.67 0.77
N SER A 9 -3.02 -2.65 0.62
CA SER A 9 -1.96 -2.68 -0.39
C SER A 9 -0.89 -3.73 -0.09
N HIS A 10 -0.83 -4.22 1.16
CA HIS A 10 0.12 -5.20 1.66
C HIS A 10 -0.56 -6.19 2.60
N GLY A 11 0.05 -7.37 2.76
CA GLY A 11 -0.47 -8.43 3.63
C GLY A 11 -1.64 -9.19 3.02
N ASP A 12 -1.85 -10.41 3.50
CA ASP A 12 -2.96 -11.27 3.08
C ASP A 12 -4.17 -11.18 4.03
N TYR A 13 -5.26 -11.82 3.65
CA TYR A 13 -6.48 -11.84 4.48
C TYR A 13 -6.28 -12.50 5.84
N ALA A 14 -5.41 -13.50 5.95
CA ALA A 14 -5.18 -14.21 7.20
C ALA A 14 -4.44 -13.32 8.21
N GLU A 15 -3.42 -12.61 7.76
CA GLU A 15 -2.68 -11.64 8.56
C GLU A 15 -3.58 -10.51 9.06
N HIS A 16 -4.38 -9.92 8.18
CA HIS A 16 -5.34 -8.88 8.57
C HIS A 16 -6.39 -9.42 9.55
N GLY A 17 -6.88 -10.65 9.33
CA GLY A 17 -7.81 -11.32 10.24
C GLY A 17 -7.24 -11.50 11.65
N LEU A 18 -5.98 -11.93 11.76
CA LEU A 18 -5.28 -12.07 13.03
C LEU A 18 -5.14 -10.73 13.76
N ARG A 19 -4.80 -9.65 13.04
CA ARG A 19 -4.74 -8.29 13.62
C ARG A 19 -6.08 -7.83 14.18
N ILE A 20 -7.18 -8.10 13.47
CA ILE A 20 -8.54 -7.78 13.92
C ILE A 20 -8.88 -8.56 15.19
N GLN A 21 -8.60 -9.87 15.23
CA GLN A 21 -8.84 -10.70 16.41
C GLN A 21 -8.06 -10.19 17.62
N ASN A 22 -6.78 -9.86 17.43
CA ASN A 22 -5.93 -9.31 18.48
C ASN A 22 -6.47 -7.99 19.01
N LEU A 23 -6.90 -7.07 18.14
CA LEU A 23 -7.49 -5.81 18.58
C LEU A 23 -8.75 -6.04 19.42
N ARG A 24 -9.66 -6.93 18.98
CA ARG A 24 -10.88 -7.27 19.72
C ARG A 24 -10.57 -7.87 21.09
N ASN A 25 -9.57 -8.75 21.17
CA ASN A 25 -9.12 -9.35 22.42
C ASN A 25 -8.52 -8.32 23.39
N VAL A 26 -7.80 -7.32 22.89
CA VAL A 26 -7.28 -6.23 23.72
C VAL A 26 -8.41 -5.31 24.19
N MET A 27 -9.36 -5.00 23.32
CA MET A 27 -10.53 -4.19 23.68
C MET A 27 -11.39 -4.86 24.76
N SER A 28 -11.62 -6.17 24.67
CA SER A 28 -12.37 -6.91 25.69
C SER A 28 -11.67 -6.95 27.04
N LYS A 29 -10.34 -7.12 27.06
CA LYS A 29 -9.53 -7.15 28.30
C LYS A 29 -9.38 -5.79 28.97
N THR A 30 -9.33 -4.71 28.18
CA THR A 30 -9.00 -3.37 28.70
C THR A 30 -10.20 -2.44 28.84
N GLY A 31 -11.35 -2.80 28.25
CA GLY A 31 -12.54 -1.94 28.17
C GLY A 31 -12.37 -0.71 27.26
N LYS A 32 -11.20 -0.53 26.64
CA LYS A 32 -10.92 0.59 25.73
C LYS A 32 -11.59 0.37 24.39
N LYS A 33 -12.11 1.44 23.80
CA LYS A 33 -12.71 1.42 22.46
C LYS A 33 -11.70 1.87 21.40
N ALA A 34 -11.67 1.16 20.28
CA ALA A 34 -10.95 1.56 19.09
C ALA A 34 -11.75 1.15 17.84
N ALA A 35 -11.65 1.94 16.77
CA ALA A 35 -12.22 1.61 15.47
C ALA A 35 -11.21 0.84 14.59
N ILE A 36 -11.71 0.18 13.56
CA ILE A 36 -10.91 -0.44 12.50
C ILE A 36 -11.18 0.33 11.22
N LEU A 37 -10.12 0.83 10.58
CA LEU A 37 -10.19 1.50 9.28
C LEU A 37 -9.55 0.59 8.24
N LEU A 38 -10.33 0.19 7.23
CA LEU A 38 -9.83 -0.56 6.09
C LEU A 38 -9.40 0.42 5.01
N ASP A 39 -8.13 0.36 4.63
CA ASP A 39 -7.57 1.22 3.61
C ASP A 39 -7.25 0.40 2.36
N THR A 40 -8.02 0.64 1.31
CA THR A 40 -7.91 -0.06 0.04
C THR A 40 -6.74 0.48 -0.78
N LYS A 41 -6.12 -0.39 -1.59
CA LYS A 41 -5.02 -0.01 -2.49
C LYS A 41 -5.36 1.12 -3.47
N GLY A 42 -6.60 1.15 -3.96
CA GLY A 42 -7.05 2.09 -4.98
C GLY A 42 -6.49 1.81 -6.39
N PRO A 43 -6.93 2.56 -7.41
CA PRO A 43 -6.38 2.49 -8.77
C PRO A 43 -4.97 3.10 -8.82
N GLU A 44 -4.07 2.49 -9.60
CA GLU A 44 -2.69 2.94 -9.75
C GLU A 44 -2.18 2.77 -11.19
N ILE A 45 -1.30 3.68 -11.62
CA ILE A 45 -0.53 3.53 -12.87
C ILE A 45 0.87 3.08 -12.48
N ARG A 46 1.28 1.88 -12.93
CA ARG A 46 2.60 1.30 -12.64
C ARG A 46 3.43 1.14 -13.91
N THR A 47 4.73 1.36 -13.79
CA THR A 47 5.69 0.93 -14.81
C THR A 47 5.87 -0.58 -14.78
N ILE A 48 6.27 -1.17 -15.90
CA ILE A 48 6.65 -2.58 -15.97
C ILE A 48 7.94 -2.85 -15.18
N LYS A 49 8.24 -4.14 -14.96
CA LYS A 49 9.52 -4.57 -14.40
C LYS A 49 10.64 -4.14 -15.36
N LEU A 50 11.58 -3.36 -14.85
CA LEU A 50 12.77 -2.97 -15.60
C LEU A 50 13.76 -4.14 -15.66
N GLU A 51 14.38 -4.32 -16.81
CA GLU A 51 15.54 -5.19 -16.96
C GLU A 51 16.65 -4.70 -16.03
N GLY A 52 17.26 -5.61 -15.25
CA GLY A 52 18.26 -5.24 -14.23
C GLY A 52 17.70 -4.56 -12.97
N GLY A 53 16.38 -4.39 -12.83
CA GLY A 53 15.71 -3.87 -11.62
C GLY A 53 15.83 -2.35 -11.41
N GLN A 54 16.73 -1.66 -12.10
CA GLN A 54 16.92 -0.22 -12.04
C GLN A 54 17.36 0.32 -13.40
N ARG A 55 16.87 1.51 -13.76
CA ARG A 55 17.36 2.26 -14.93
C ARG A 55 17.62 3.70 -14.54
N ARG A 56 18.78 4.24 -14.90
CA ARG A 56 19.09 5.66 -14.73
C ARG A 56 18.41 6.45 -15.86
N LEU A 57 17.72 7.53 -15.52
CA LEU A 57 17.22 8.48 -16.50
C LEU A 57 18.39 9.36 -16.97
N PRO A 58 18.56 9.57 -18.30
CA PRO A 58 19.55 10.51 -18.80
C PRO A 58 19.15 11.96 -18.44
N GLU A 59 20.13 12.82 -18.19
CA GLU A 59 19.91 14.25 -17.85
C GLU A 59 19.26 15.04 -19.00
N SER A 60 19.49 14.62 -20.24
CA SER A 60 18.82 15.15 -21.42
C SER A 60 18.79 14.11 -22.54
N ARG A 61 17.77 14.20 -23.39
CA ARG A 61 17.65 13.45 -24.65
C ARG A 61 17.63 14.48 -25.80
N PRO A 62 18.79 14.95 -26.27
CA PRO A 62 18.83 15.94 -27.37
C PRO A 62 18.26 15.41 -28.68
N ASP A 63 18.01 14.10 -28.79
CA ASP A 63 17.51 13.38 -29.95
C ASP A 63 15.99 13.11 -29.94
N LEU A 64 15.26 13.49 -28.88
CA LEU A 64 13.81 13.30 -28.81
C LEU A 64 13.05 14.38 -29.61
N HIS A 65 13.17 14.36 -30.94
CA HIS A 65 12.15 14.98 -31.78
C HIS A 65 10.85 14.19 -31.58
N LEU A 66 9.97 14.72 -30.73
CA LEU A 66 8.58 14.26 -30.62
C LEU A 66 7.91 14.50 -31.97
N HIS A 67 8.02 13.52 -32.86
CA HIS A 67 7.18 13.43 -34.04
C HIS A 67 5.76 13.11 -33.59
N TYR A 68 5.03 14.14 -33.19
CA TYR A 68 3.59 14.11 -33.23
C TYR A 68 3.18 14.03 -34.70
N ARG A 69 2.65 12.88 -35.11
CA ARG A 69 1.73 12.78 -36.24
C ARG A 69 0.31 12.83 -35.68
#